data_AF-A0A662DU59-F1
#
_entry.id   AF-A0A662DU59-F1
#
_cell.length_a   1.000
_cell.length_b   1.000
_cell.length_c   1.000
_cell.angle_alpha   90.00
_cell.angle_beta   90.00
_cell.angle_gamma   90.00
#
_symmetry.space_group_name_H-M   'P 1'
#
loop_
_entity.id
_entity.type
_entity.pdbx_description
1 polymer ?
#
loop_
_entity_poly.entity_id
_entity_poly.type
_entity_poly.pdbx_seq_one_letter_code
_entity_poly.pdbx_strand_id
1 'polypeptide(L)'
;MKRGELWYVSLDPTVGDELFKTRPVVVINPGHDRHLRLSVVVPITGWRPGWQGNPFFVKIDPGPTNGLEKTSAVDCFQIRSLSHQRFKRHSGHVSGADLDRILSAVALILDIDSGHCETVV
;
A
#
# COMPACT_ATOMS: atom_id res chain seq x y z
N MET A 1 -6.53 -12.13 -4.06
CA MET A 1 -5.79 -10.86 -3.87
C MET A 1 -4.48 -10.96 -4.61
N LYS A 2 -3.98 -9.87 -5.20
CA LYS A 2 -2.69 -9.84 -5.91
C LYS A 2 -1.87 -8.61 -5.53
N ARG A 3 -0.56 -8.71 -5.73
CA ARG A 3 0.37 -7.59 -5.59
C ARG A 3 -0.01 -6.46 -6.55
N GLY A 4 0.02 -5.22 -6.07
CA GLY A 4 -0.37 -4.02 -6.81
C GLY A 4 -1.86 -3.69 -6.78
N GLU A 5 -2.73 -4.59 -6.31
CA GLU A 5 -4.16 -4.30 -6.18
C GLU A 5 -4.43 -3.27 -5.07
N LEU A 6 -5.43 -2.41 -5.29
CA LEU A 6 -5.99 -1.51 -4.32
C LEU A 6 -7.24 -2.13 -3.68
N TRP A 7 -7.27 -2.12 -2.36
CA TRP A 7 -8.38 -2.62 -1.58
C TRP A 7 -8.77 -1.62 -0.50
N TYR A 8 -10.08 -1.45 -0.28
CA TYR A 8 -10.59 -0.80 0.91
C TYR A 8 -10.55 -1.79 2.07
N VAL A 9 -9.86 -1.42 3.14
CA VAL A 9 -9.70 -2.24 4.33
C VAL A 9 -10.07 -1.46 5.60
N SER A 10 -10.55 -2.14 6.63
CA SER A 10 -10.78 -1.54 7.95
C SER A 10 -9.46 -1.41 8.71
N LEU A 11 -8.98 -0.17 8.91
CA LEU A 11 -7.74 0.04 9.61
C LEU A 11 -7.87 0.09 11.14
N ASP A 12 -9.09 0.35 11.66
CA ASP A 12 -9.38 0.46 13.09
C ASP A 12 -9.34 -0.89 13.84
N PRO A 13 -9.08 -0.89 15.16
CA PRO A 13 -8.67 0.26 15.98
C PRO A 13 -7.20 0.62 15.76
N THR A 14 -6.82 1.83 16.15
CA THR A 14 -5.44 2.32 16.08
C THR A 14 -5.11 3.23 17.26
N VAL A 15 -3.83 3.51 17.48
CA VAL A 15 -3.33 4.40 18.54
C VAL A 15 -2.49 5.53 17.95
N GLY A 16 -2.69 6.76 18.42
CA GLY A 16 -1.87 7.92 18.01
C GLY A 16 -1.97 8.25 16.52
N ASP A 17 -0.82 8.38 15.86
CA ASP A 17 -0.69 8.80 14.46
C ASP A 17 -0.85 7.67 13.43
N GLU A 18 -1.21 6.47 13.88
CA GLU A 18 -1.55 5.35 13.02
C GLU A 18 -2.76 5.70 12.12
N LEU A 19 -2.63 5.40 10.82
CA LEU A 19 -3.75 5.58 9.90
C LEU A 19 -4.93 4.67 10.26
N PHE A 20 -6.10 5.28 10.39
CA PHE A 20 -7.33 4.70 10.92
C PHE A 20 -8.49 4.81 9.91
N LYS A 21 -9.70 4.35 10.26
CA LYS A 21 -10.89 4.26 9.37
C LYS A 21 -10.77 3.20 8.27
N THR A 22 -11.84 3.06 7.49
CA THR A 22 -11.79 2.31 6.24
C THR A 22 -11.06 3.13 5.18
N ARG A 23 -9.94 2.63 4.66
CA ARG A 23 -9.10 3.32 3.67
C ARG A 23 -8.70 2.42 2.52
N PRO A 24 -8.48 2.99 1.32
CA PRO A 24 -7.80 2.26 0.26
C PRO A 24 -6.34 1.97 0.68
N VAL A 25 -5.82 0.87 0.16
CA VAL A 25 -4.58 0.23 0.60
C VAL A 25 -3.98 -0.44 -0.63
N VAL A 26 -2.67 -0.33 -0.86
CA VAL A 26 -1.98 -1.09 -1.91
C VAL A 26 -1.48 -2.41 -1.31
N VAL A 27 -1.82 -3.53 -1.92
CA VAL A 27 -1.30 -4.84 -1.52
C VAL A 27 0.11 -5.02 -2.10
N ILE A 28 1.13 -5.12 -1.23
CA ILE A 28 2.51 -5.38 -1.68
C ILE A 28 2.90 -6.84 -1.52
N ASN A 29 2.24 -7.58 -0.63
CA ASN A 29 2.30 -9.02 -0.53
C ASN A 29 0.90 -9.56 -0.17
N PRO A 30 0.25 -10.36 -1.04
CA PRO A 30 -1.09 -10.88 -0.78
C PRO A 30 -1.13 -12.01 0.27
N GLY A 31 0.02 -12.50 0.73
CA GLY A 31 0.13 -13.71 1.52
C GLY A 31 -0.05 -14.97 0.67
N HIS A 32 -0.52 -16.05 1.29
CA HIS A 32 -0.78 -17.32 0.65
C HIS A 32 -2.15 -17.83 1.08
N ASP A 33 -3.07 -18.00 0.12
CA ASP A 33 -4.49 -18.26 0.39
C ASP A 33 -4.76 -19.47 1.30
N ARG A 34 -3.87 -20.48 1.30
CA ARG A 34 -4.00 -21.69 2.14
C ARG A 34 -3.35 -21.59 3.53
N HIS A 35 -2.29 -20.78 3.67
CA HIS A 35 -1.36 -20.90 4.80
C HIS A 35 -1.09 -19.57 5.52
N LEU A 36 -1.22 -18.44 4.82
CA LEU A 36 -0.99 -17.10 5.34
C LEU A 36 -2.21 -16.22 5.05
N ARG A 37 -3.15 -16.16 6.00
CA ARG A 37 -4.37 -15.32 5.93
C ARG A 37 -4.12 -13.84 6.24
N LEU A 38 -2.88 -13.40 6.04
CA LEU A 38 -2.43 -12.03 6.24
C LEU A 38 -1.87 -11.51 4.92
N SER A 39 -2.17 -10.25 4.61
CA SER A 39 -1.54 -9.52 3.50
C SER A 39 -0.71 -8.38 4.07
N VAL A 40 0.48 -8.13 3.50
CA VAL A 40 1.23 -6.90 3.76
C VAL A 40 0.76 -5.83 2.80
N VAL A 41 0.37 -4.69 3.37
CA VAL A 41 -0.23 -3.58 2.64
C VAL A 41 0.39 -2.24 3.03
N VAL A 42 0.21 -1.26 2.16
CA VAL A 42 0.60 0.12 2.39
C VAL A 42 -0.63 1.04 2.25
N PRO A 43 -1.04 1.78 3.29
CA PRO A 43 -2.23 2.62 3.25
C PRO A 43 -2.13 3.83 2.32
N ILE A 44 -3.29 4.24 1.79
CA ILE A 44 -3.44 5.44 0.98
C ILE A 44 -4.15 6.54 1.79
N THR A 45 -3.65 7.76 1.66
CA THR A 45 -4.24 8.99 2.21
C THR A 45 -4.33 10.09 1.13
N GLY A 46 -4.96 11.22 1.44
CA GLY A 46 -5.00 12.36 0.50
C GLY A 46 -3.64 13.03 0.38
N TRP A 47 -3.22 13.37 -0.84
CA TRP A 47 -1.94 14.04 -1.09
C TRP A 47 -1.89 15.43 -0.44
N ARG A 48 -0.70 15.82 0.04
CA ARG A 48 -0.40 17.17 0.54
C ARG A 48 0.82 17.74 -0.18
N PRO A 49 0.79 19.00 -0.66
CA PRO A 49 1.92 19.60 -1.39
C PRO A 49 3.26 19.56 -0.64
N GLY A 50 3.24 19.64 0.69
CA GLY A 50 4.46 19.58 1.51
C GLY A 50 5.18 18.22 1.50
N TRP A 51 4.59 17.19 0.92
CA TRP A 51 5.24 15.88 0.71
C TRP A 51 6.00 15.80 -0.61
N GLN A 52 5.95 16.84 -1.44
CA GLN A 52 6.70 16.87 -2.69
C GLN A 52 8.19 16.63 -2.43
N GLY A 53 8.76 15.63 -3.10
CA GLY A 53 10.17 15.24 -2.94
C GLY A 53 10.47 14.36 -1.72
N ASN A 54 9.50 14.08 -0.85
CA ASN A 54 9.68 13.12 0.24
C ASN A 54 9.55 11.69 -0.30
N PRO A 55 10.58 10.83 -0.17
CA PRO A 55 10.57 9.48 -0.75
C PRO A 55 9.55 8.54 -0.08
N PHE A 56 9.05 8.85 1.12
CA PHE A 56 8.12 7.99 1.86
C PHE A 56 6.66 8.20 1.49
N PHE A 57 6.34 9.23 0.71
CA PHE A 57 5.00 9.54 0.25
C PHE A 57 4.93 9.44 -1.27
N VAL A 58 4.50 8.28 -1.78
CA VAL A 58 4.39 8.08 -3.23
C VAL A 58 3.09 8.68 -3.74
N LYS A 59 3.20 9.78 -4.51
CA LYS A 59 2.06 10.41 -5.16
C LYS A 59 1.44 9.49 -6.22
N ILE A 60 0.12 9.33 -6.16
CA ILE A 60 -0.70 8.63 -7.15
C ILE A 60 -1.87 9.52 -7.56
N ASP A 61 -2.00 9.76 -8.86
CA ASP A 61 -3.13 10.50 -9.44
C ASP A 61 -4.28 9.54 -9.81
N PRO A 62 -5.54 10.01 -9.82
CA PRO A 62 -6.69 9.25 -10.30
C PRO A 62 -6.46 8.73 -11.72
N GLY A 63 -6.76 7.46 -11.93
CA GLY A 63 -6.61 6.83 -13.23
C GLY A 63 -7.70 5.77 -13.45
N PRO A 64 -7.87 5.33 -14.71
CA PRO A 64 -8.92 4.37 -15.07
C PRO A 64 -8.75 3.00 -14.39
N THR A 65 -7.56 2.68 -13.89
CA THR A 65 -7.23 1.37 -13.32
C THR A 65 -7.22 1.33 -11.80
N ASN A 66 -7.11 2.47 -11.11
CA ASN A 66 -6.86 2.49 -9.65
C ASN A 66 -8.11 2.80 -8.82
N GLY A 67 -9.18 3.33 -9.43
CA GLY A 67 -10.44 3.64 -8.75
C GLY A 67 -10.33 4.73 -7.68
N LEU A 68 -9.26 5.55 -7.72
CA LEU A 68 -9.12 6.71 -6.86
C LEU A 68 -9.91 7.91 -7.43
N GLU A 69 -10.57 8.67 -6.56
CA GLU A 69 -11.38 9.84 -6.97
C GLU A 69 -10.57 11.14 -6.96
N LYS A 70 -9.42 11.16 -6.28
CA LYS A 70 -8.57 12.34 -6.11
C LYS A 70 -7.10 11.97 -6.00
N THR A 71 -6.23 12.94 -6.25
CA THR A 71 -4.80 12.81 -6.02
C THR A 71 -4.52 12.39 -4.58
N SER A 72 -3.76 11.32 -4.45
CA SER A 72 -3.54 10.60 -3.20
C SER A 72 -2.06 10.34 -2.98
N ALA A 73 -1.70 9.93 -1.77
CA ALA A 73 -0.37 9.50 -1.39
C ALA A 73 -0.45 8.09 -0.80
N VAL A 74 0.45 7.21 -1.23
CA VAL A 74 0.75 5.98 -0.50
C VAL A 74 1.72 6.36 0.61
N ASP A 75 1.27 6.24 1.87
CA ASP A 75 2.07 6.53 3.05
C ASP A 75 2.88 5.29 3.43
N CYS A 76 4.12 5.23 2.92
CA CYS A 76 4.94 4.02 3.00
C CYS A 76 5.41 3.71 4.43
N PHE A 77 5.40 4.70 5.33
CA PHE A 77 5.76 4.51 6.74
C PHE A 77 4.68 3.80 7.54
N GLN A 78 3.45 3.77 7.02
CA GLN A 78 2.29 3.13 7.64
C GLN A 78 2.09 1.69 7.12
N ILE A 79 3.13 1.06 6.56
CA ILE A 79 3.15 -0.34 6.13
C ILE A 79 2.74 -1.27 7.27
N ARG A 80 1.92 -2.28 6.96
CA ARG A 80 1.40 -3.20 7.97
C ARG A 80 0.87 -4.51 7.39
N SER A 81 0.92 -5.55 8.22
CA SER A 81 0.30 -6.85 7.95
C SER A 81 -1.14 -6.87 8.45
N LEU A 82 -2.11 -7.21 7.59
CA LEU A 82 -3.54 -7.23 7.91
C LEU A 82 -4.18 -8.56 7.59
N SER A 83 -5.07 -9.00 8.49
CA SER A 83 -5.98 -10.13 8.24
C SER A 83 -6.84 -9.88 7.01
N HIS A 84 -6.98 -10.91 6.17
CA HIS A 84 -7.89 -10.90 5.01
C HIS A 84 -9.34 -10.54 5.38
N GLN A 85 -9.76 -10.80 6.62
CA GLN A 85 -11.08 -10.42 7.13
C GLN A 85 -11.31 -8.89 7.17
N ARG A 86 -10.24 -8.08 7.14
CA ARG A 86 -10.33 -6.62 7.11
C ARG A 86 -10.60 -6.06 5.72
N PHE A 87 -10.47 -6.88 4.67
CA PHE A 87 -10.66 -6.48 3.28
C PHE A 87 -12.13 -6.44 2.93
N LYS A 88 -12.60 -5.29 2.44
CA LYS A 88 -14.02 -5.05 2.17
C LYS A 88 -14.33 -5.01 0.68
N ARG A 89 -13.59 -4.22 -0.09
CA ARG A 89 -13.89 -3.95 -1.50
C ARG A 89 -12.62 -3.75 -2.32
N HIS A 90 -12.50 -4.48 -3.41
CA HIS A 90 -11.48 -4.23 -4.44
C HIS A 90 -11.79 -2.94 -5.20
N SER A 91 -10.79 -2.10 -5.43
CA SER A 91 -10.94 -0.80 -6.08
C SER A 91 -10.22 -0.67 -7.42
N GLY A 92 -9.23 -1.52 -7.70
CA GLY A 92 -8.38 -1.40 -8.88
C GLY A 92 -6.96 -1.84 -8.61
N HIS A 93 -5.99 -1.32 -9.36
CA HIS A 93 -4.57 -1.56 -9.15
C HIS A 93 -3.73 -0.32 -9.50
N VAL A 94 -2.54 -0.21 -8.89
CA VAL A 94 -1.53 0.79 -9.27
C VAL A 94 -0.84 0.39 -10.57
N SER A 95 -0.11 1.33 -11.20
CA SER A 95 0.79 0.99 -12.30
C SER A 95 2.04 0.24 -11.79
N GLY A 96 2.76 -0.44 -12.68
CA GLY A 96 4.04 -1.08 -12.32
C GLY A 96 5.06 -0.07 -11.78
N ALA A 97 5.19 1.09 -12.44
CA ALA A 97 6.08 2.16 -12.00
C ALA A 97 5.72 2.71 -10.61
N ASP A 98 4.43 2.83 -10.29
CA ASP A 98 4.00 3.23 -8.94
C ASP A 98 4.33 2.16 -7.91
N LEU A 99 4.08 0.89 -8.25
CA LEU A 99 4.43 -0.24 -7.39
C LEU A 99 5.92 -0.29 -7.08
N ASP A 100 6.78 -0.10 -8.09
CA ASP A 100 8.24 -0.08 -7.92
C ASP A 100 8.69 1.07 -7.01
N ARG A 101 8.09 2.26 -7.15
CA ARG A 101 8.35 3.40 -6.24
C ARG A 101 7.92 3.10 -4.81
N ILE A 102 6.75 2.46 -4.62
CA ILE A 102 6.26 2.07 -3.28
C ILE A 102 7.21 1.06 -2.65
N LEU A 103 7.65 0.05 -3.39
CA LEU A 103 8.56 -0.99 -2.88
C LEU A 103 9.93 -0.41 -2.53
N SER A 104 10.44 0.51 -3.35
CA SER A 104 11.70 1.21 -3.09
C SER A 104 11.59 2.07 -1.81
N ALA A 105 10.47 2.77 -1.64
CA ALA A 105 10.21 3.57 -0.44
C ALA A 105 10.11 2.69 0.82
N VAL A 106 9.42 1.54 0.73
CA VAL A 106 9.34 0.56 1.81
C VAL A 106 10.72 -0.01 2.16
N ALA A 107 11.52 -0.37 1.15
CA ALA A 107 12.89 -0.86 1.37
C ALA A 107 13.74 0.19 2.11
N LEU A 108 13.65 1.45 1.71
CA LEU A 108 14.34 2.57 2.38
C LEU A 108 13.89 2.74 3.84
N ILE A 109 12.60 2.60 4.14
CA ILE A 109 12.05 2.69 5.51
C ILE A 109 12.55 1.56 6.40
N LEU A 110 12.69 0.38 5.82
CA LEU A 110 13.16 -0.81 6.53
C LEU A 110 14.69 -0.90 6.58
N ASP A 111 15.41 0.06 6.00
CA ASP A 111 16.88 0.06 5.86
C ASP A 111 17.40 -1.24 5.23
N ILE A 112 16.72 -1.69 4.17
CA ILE A 112 17.11 -2.89 3.41
C ILE A 112 17.43 -2.52 1.96
N ASP A 113 18.37 -3.27 1.40
CA ASP A 113 18.77 -3.10 0.00
C ASP A 113 17.61 -3.50 -0.92
N SER A 114 17.32 -2.66 -1.92
CA SER A 114 16.26 -2.94 -2.90
C SER A 114 16.72 -3.90 -4.02
N GLY A 115 17.98 -4.32 -3.98
CA GLY A 115 18.60 -5.20 -4.97
C GLY A 115 18.11 -6.65 -4.90
N HIS A 116 17.40 -7.07 -5.96
CA HIS A 116 17.09 -8.47 -6.32
C HIS A 116 16.53 -9.35 -5.19
N CYS A 117 15.28 -9.11 -4.83
CA CYS A 117 14.46 -10.15 -4.21
C CYS A 117 13.94 -11.07 -5.33
N GLU A 118 14.78 -11.98 -5.83
CA GLU A 118 14.31 -13.08 -6.66
C GLU A 118 13.35 -13.91 -5.79
N THR A 119 12.08 -13.93 -6.19
CA THR A 119 11.13 -14.83 -5.56
C THR A 119 11.53 -16.22 -6.01
N VAL A 120 12.27 -16.95 -5.17
CA VAL A 120 12.47 -18.38 -5.37
C VAL A 120 11.08 -19.01 -5.25
N VAL A 121 10.52 -19.35 -6.40
CA VAL A 121 9.21 -20.00 -6.53
C VAL A 121 9.31 -21.45 -6.08
#